data_AF-S4PM84-F1
#
_entry.id   AF-S4PM84-F1
#
_cell.length_a   1.000
_cell.length_b   1.000
_cell.length_c   1.000
_cell.angle_alpha   90.00
_cell.angle_beta   90.00
_cell.angle_gamma   90.00
#
_symmetry.space_group_name_H-M   'P 1'
#
loop_
_entity.id
_entity.type
_entity.pdbx_description
1 polymer ?
#
loop_
_entity_poly.entity_id
_entity_poly.type
_entity_poly.pdbx_seq_one_letter_code
_entity_poly.pdbx_strand_id
1 'polypeptide(L)'
;MFVGPVVSVPLMLLAVYGIGSGDEAPPIIWRLARACSFMRYALEGLVVAVYGPPRDDLICPSEVVYCEYKNPGYFIKTMGMSGVSFWVDLGVLIAILFAMNLGAYYLIRQRLSPNYAFRAIKYIGSFIKTKMSLTM
;
A
#
# COMPACT_ATOMS: atom_id res chain seq x y z
N MET A 1 17.48 12.95 -3.60
CA MET A 1 16.72 12.42 -4.75
C MET A 1 16.41 10.92 -4.67
N PHE A 2 16.89 10.16 -3.67
CA PHE A 2 16.65 8.71 -3.57
C PHE A 2 15.47 8.30 -2.66
N VAL A 3 14.71 9.25 -2.13
CA VAL A 3 13.64 8.95 -1.16
C VAL A 3 12.51 8.12 -1.80
N GLY A 4 12.19 8.37 -3.07
CA GLY A 4 11.15 7.63 -3.79
C GLY A 4 11.43 6.12 -3.82
N PRO A 5 12.55 5.67 -4.43
CA PRO A 5 12.93 4.25 -4.46
C PRO A 5 13.09 3.62 -3.07
N VAL A 6 13.70 4.35 -2.12
CA VAL A 6 13.92 3.87 -0.75
C VAL A 6 12.60 3.61 -0.02
N VAL A 7 11.54 4.36 -0.32
CA VAL A 7 10.21 4.17 0.26
C VAL A 7 9.37 3.18 -0.56
N SER A 8 9.51 3.15 -1.89
CA SER A 8 8.67 2.28 -2.73
C SER A 8 9.01 0.80 -2.58
N VAL A 9 10.30 0.45 -2.45
CA VAL A 9 10.74 -0.95 -2.29
C VAL A 9 10.10 -1.63 -1.06
N PRO A 10 10.19 -1.07 0.16
CA PRO A 10 9.56 -1.69 1.32
C PRO A 10 8.02 -1.72 1.21
N LEU A 11 7.40 -0.71 0.58
CA LEU A 11 5.95 -0.72 0.35
C LEU A 11 5.50 -1.81 -0.63
N MET A 12 6.31 -2.10 -1.66
CA MET A 12 6.08 -3.23 -2.57
C MET A 12 6.21 -4.57 -1.86
N LEU A 13 7.28 -4.77 -1.07
CA LEU A 13 7.47 -6.00 -0.28
C LEU A 13 6.31 -6.23 0.68
N LEU A 14 5.84 -5.16 1.32
CA LEU A 14 4.69 -5.22 2.22
C LEU A 14 3.39 -5.56 1.48
N ALA A 15 3.19 -5.06 0.26
CA ALA A 15 1.99 -5.34 -0.55
C ALA A 15 1.86 -6.83 -0.93
N VAL A 16 3.00 -7.50 -1.17
CA VAL A 16 3.04 -8.91 -1.56
C VAL A 16 3.08 -9.84 -0.34
N TYR A 17 3.35 -9.32 0.85
CA TYR A 17 3.41 -10.12 2.08
C TYR A 17 2.09 -10.86 2.33
N GLY A 18 2.14 -12.19 2.39
CA GLY A 18 0.98 -13.07 2.61
C GLY A 18 0.13 -13.35 1.37
N ILE A 19 0.61 -13.04 0.16
CA ILE A 19 0.07 -13.65 -1.07
C ILE A 19 0.55 -15.11 -1.13
N GLY A 20 -0.37 -16.04 -1.39
CA GLY A 20 -0.06 -17.47 -1.53
C GLY A 20 -0.29 -18.30 -0.25
N SER A 21 -0.54 -17.67 0.90
CA SER A 21 -1.01 -18.35 2.11
C SER A 21 -2.53 -18.56 2.15
N GLY A 22 -3.22 -18.33 1.02
CA GLY A 22 -4.68 -18.36 0.97
C GLY A 22 -5.33 -17.32 1.87
N ASP A 23 -6.51 -17.64 2.43
CA ASP A 23 -7.28 -16.77 3.32
C ASP A 23 -6.80 -16.81 4.79
N GLU A 24 -5.61 -17.35 5.05
CA GLU A 24 -5.06 -17.35 6.41
C GLU A 24 -4.75 -15.93 6.87
N ALA A 25 -5.42 -15.50 7.95
CA ALA A 25 -5.27 -14.16 8.49
C ALA A 25 -3.90 -14.02 9.20
N PRO A 26 -3.02 -13.11 8.76
CA PRO A 26 -1.76 -12.86 9.45
C PRO A 26 -1.98 -12.09 10.75
N PRO A 27 -0.94 -12.00 11.60
CA PRO A 27 -0.98 -11.24 12.84
C PRO A 27 -1.47 -9.80 12.63
N ILE A 28 -2.15 -9.24 13.63
CA ILE A 28 -2.82 -7.94 13.55
C ILE A 28 -1.91 -6.81 13.06
N ILE A 29 -0.63 -6.83 13.46
CA ILE A 29 0.39 -5.83 13.11
C ILE A 29 0.63 -5.82 11.60
N TRP A 30 0.82 -7.00 11.00
CA TRP A 30 1.03 -7.14 9.56
C TRP A 30 -0.23 -6.82 8.78
N ARG A 31 -1.40 -7.17 9.32
CA ARG A 31 -2.69 -6.81 8.71
C ARG A 31 -2.83 -5.29 8.58
N LEU A 32 -2.54 -4.55 9.65
CA LEU A 32 -2.54 -3.09 9.66
C LEU A 32 -1.49 -2.51 8.72
N ALA A 33 -0.26 -3.04 8.76
CA ALA A 33 0.82 -2.56 7.91
C ALA A 33 0.46 -2.69 6.42
N ARG A 34 -0.09 -3.84 5.99
CA ARG A 34 -0.56 -4.03 4.61
C ARG A 34 -1.70 -3.09 4.26
N ALA A 35 -2.66 -2.89 5.16
CA ALA A 35 -3.78 -1.99 4.97
C ALA A 35 -3.38 -0.50 4.89
N CYS A 36 -2.17 -0.12 5.30
CA CYS A 36 -1.66 1.25 5.11
C CYS A 36 -0.93 1.44 3.76
N SER A 37 -0.58 0.37 3.06
CA SER A 37 0.18 0.45 1.81
C SER A 37 -0.75 0.67 0.61
N PHE A 38 -0.63 1.80 -0.07
CA PHE A 38 -1.39 2.06 -1.31
C PHE A 38 -1.11 1.00 -2.39
N MET A 39 0.10 0.42 -2.39
CA MET A 39 0.50 -0.61 -3.35
C MET A 39 -0.26 -1.92 -3.14
N ARG A 40 -0.71 -2.20 -1.91
CA ARG A 40 -1.54 -3.38 -1.60
C ARG A 40 -2.90 -3.27 -2.28
N TYR A 41 -3.61 -2.16 -2.07
CA TYR A 41 -4.91 -1.91 -2.69
C TYR A 41 -4.82 -1.82 -4.22
N ALA A 42 -3.72 -1.26 -4.75
CA ALA A 42 -3.48 -1.25 -6.20
C ALA A 42 -3.35 -2.67 -6.77
N LEU A 43 -2.66 -3.56 -6.06
CA LEU A 43 -2.49 -4.95 -6.46
C LEU A 43 -3.80 -5.73 -6.33
N GLU A 44 -4.51 -5.61 -5.21
CA GLU A 44 -5.83 -6.23 -5.00
C GLU A 44 -6.83 -5.80 -6.07
N GLY A 45 -6.93 -4.49 -6.32
CA GLY A 45 -7.78 -3.92 -7.36
C GLY A 45 -7.41 -4.40 -8.77
N LEU A 46 -6.11 -4.53 -9.08
CA LEU A 46 -5.65 -5.07 -10.36
C LEU A 46 -6.03 -6.54 -10.53
N VAL A 47 -5.79 -7.37 -9.51
CA VAL A 47 -6.13 -8.80 -9.55
C VAL A 47 -7.64 -8.99 -9.70
N VAL A 48 -8.45 -8.25 -8.94
CA VAL A 48 -9.91 -8.33 -9.03
C VAL A 48 -10.43 -7.74 -10.35
N ALA A 49 -9.79 -6.73 -10.92
CA ALA A 49 -10.19 -6.20 -12.24
C ALA A 49 -9.94 -7.19 -13.38
N VAL A 50 -8.85 -7.97 -13.31
CA VAL A 50 -8.49 -8.95 -14.34
C VAL A 50 -9.26 -10.26 -14.14
N TYR A 51 -9.23 -10.81 -12.93
CA TYR A 51 -9.71 -12.16 -12.61
C TYR A 51 -11.02 -12.19 -11.83
N GLY A 52 -11.57 -11.04 -11.42
CA GLY A 52 -12.78 -10.98 -10.62
C GLY A 52 -14.05 -11.45 -11.36
N PRO A 53 -15.11 -11.85 -10.66
CA PRO A 53 -16.35 -12.31 -11.28
C PRO A 53 -17.09 -11.20 -12.06
N PRO A 54 -17.92 -11.53 -13.08
CA PRO A 54 -18.12 -12.84 -13.69
C PRO A 54 -17.11 -13.06 -14.83
N ARG A 55 -16.08 -13.87 -14.59
CA ARG A 55 -15.09 -14.26 -15.61
C ARG A 55 -15.20 -15.74 -15.89
N ASP A 56 -15.11 -16.08 -17.17
CA ASP A 56 -15.02 -17.46 -17.63
C ASP A 56 -13.68 -18.09 -17.22
N ASP A 57 -13.64 -19.42 -17.27
CA ASP A 57 -12.44 -20.20 -16.98
C ASP A 57 -11.28 -19.81 -17.92
N LEU A 58 -10.05 -19.82 -17.38
CA LEU A 58 -8.84 -19.56 -18.15
C LEU A 58 -8.57 -20.70 -19.14
N ILE A 59 -7.98 -20.33 -20.28
CA ILE A 59 -7.56 -21.29 -21.32
C ILE A 59 -6.33 -22.04 -20.81
N CYS A 60 -6.45 -23.36 -20.65
CA CYS A 60 -5.32 -24.23 -20.32
C CYS A 60 -4.81 -24.94 -21.59
N PRO A 61 -3.49 -25.15 -21.73
CA PRO A 61 -2.94 -25.88 -22.86
C PRO A 61 -3.47 -27.32 -22.90
N SER A 62 -3.71 -27.85 -24.10
CA SER A 62 -4.26 -29.19 -24.30
C SER A 62 -3.32 -30.32 -23.89
N GLU A 63 -2.04 -30.00 -23.66
CA GLU A 63 -0.97 -30.95 -23.29
C GLU A 63 -0.95 -31.27 -21.80
N VAL A 64 -1.66 -30.49 -20.95
CA VAL A 64 -1.67 -30.69 -19.50
C VAL A 64 -2.96 -31.33 -19.02
N VAL A 65 -2.84 -32.41 -18.24
CA VAL A 65 -3.98 -33.16 -17.67
C VAL A 65 -4.59 -32.43 -16.47
N TYR A 66 -3.81 -31.58 -15.79
CA TYR A 66 -4.23 -30.84 -14.60
C TYR A 66 -3.83 -29.37 -14.70
N CYS A 67 -4.80 -28.48 -14.48
CA CYS A 67 -4.63 -27.03 -14.54
C CYS A 67 -5.28 -26.39 -13.31
N GLU A 68 -4.48 -26.15 -12.27
CA GLU A 68 -4.95 -25.67 -10.96
C GLU A 68 -5.61 -24.28 -11.04
N TYR A 69 -5.10 -23.41 -11.92
CA TYR A 69 -5.58 -22.03 -12.07
C TYR A 69 -6.61 -21.86 -13.19
N LYS A 70 -7.23 -22.96 -13.64
CA LYS A 70 -8.31 -22.89 -14.64
C LYS A 70 -9.45 -22.01 -14.14
N ASN A 71 -9.83 -22.17 -12.87
CA ASN A 71 -10.88 -21.38 -12.26
C ASN A 71 -10.28 -20.10 -11.64
N PRO A 72 -10.66 -18.89 -12.11
CA PRO A 72 -10.12 -17.64 -11.58
C PRO A 72 -10.53 -17.41 -10.11
N GLY A 73 -11.65 -17.96 -9.66
CA GLY A 73 -12.08 -17.89 -8.26
C GLY A 73 -11.14 -18.65 -7.33
N TYR A 74 -10.64 -19.82 -7.75
CA TYR A 74 -9.63 -20.55 -6.99
C TYR A 74 -8.31 -19.78 -6.93
N PHE A 75 -7.90 -19.16 -8.04
CA PHE A 75 -6.71 -18.31 -8.07
C PHE A 75 -6.80 -17.12 -7.09
N ILE A 76 -7.92 -16.41 -7.07
CA ILE A 76 -8.17 -15.30 -6.13
C ILE A 76 -8.14 -15.78 -4.67
N LYS A 77 -8.69 -16.96 -4.41
CA LYS A 77 -8.67 -17.57 -3.07
C LYS A 77 -7.24 -17.92 -2.64
N THR A 78 -6.44 -18.55 -3.50
CA THR A 78 -5.03 -18.87 -3.20
C THR A 78 -4.18 -17.62 -2.97
N MET A 79 -4.51 -16.52 -3.66
CA MET A 79 -3.89 -15.21 -3.42
C MET A 79 -4.32 -14.53 -2.11
N GLY A 80 -5.33 -15.05 -1.39
CA GLY A 80 -5.84 -14.46 -0.15
C GLY A 80 -6.62 -13.17 -0.38
N MET A 81 -7.33 -13.08 -1.50
CA MET A 81 -8.12 -11.90 -1.89
C MET A 81 -9.61 -12.26 -2.04
N SER A 82 -10.06 -13.32 -1.36
CA SER A 82 -11.47 -13.70 -1.39
C SER A 82 -12.34 -12.59 -0.77
N GLY A 83 -13.43 -12.22 -1.44
CA GLY A 83 -14.38 -11.21 -0.95
C GLY A 83 -13.89 -9.75 -1.05
N VAL A 84 -12.76 -9.48 -1.70
CA VAL A 84 -12.32 -8.11 -1.97
C VAL A 84 -13.17 -7.49 -3.08
N SER A 85 -13.55 -6.22 -2.91
CA SER A 85 -14.38 -5.48 -3.86
C SER A 85 -13.57 -4.42 -4.57
N PHE A 86 -13.53 -4.50 -5.90
CA PHE A 86 -12.83 -3.53 -6.76
C PHE A 86 -13.19 -2.07 -6.45
N TRP A 87 -14.48 -1.80 -6.20
CA TRP A 87 -14.96 -0.43 -5.94
C TRP A 87 -14.45 0.14 -4.62
N VAL A 88 -14.27 -0.72 -3.61
CA VAL A 88 -13.72 -0.31 -2.31
C VAL A 88 -12.26 0.05 -2.47
N ASP A 89 -11.47 -0.79 -3.14
CA ASP A 89 -10.04 -0.56 -3.36
C ASP A 89 -9.80 0.71 -4.19
N LEU A 90 -10.61 0.92 -5.24
CA LEU A 90 -10.57 2.13 -6.04
C LEU A 90 -10.88 3.38 -5.20
N GLY A 91 -11.91 3.32 -4.36
CA GLY A 91 -12.27 4.41 -3.46
C GLY A 91 -11.15 4.75 -2.47
N VAL A 92 -10.52 3.73 -1.87
CA VAL A 92 -9.38 3.91 -0.95
C VAL A 92 -8.17 4.52 -1.67
N LEU A 93 -7.84 4.04 -2.87
CA LEU A 93 -6.75 4.59 -3.67
C LEU A 93 -6.96 6.08 -4.00
N ILE A 94 -8.17 6.45 -4.39
CA ILE A 94 -8.53 7.85 -4.65
C ILE A 94 -8.40 8.68 -3.35
N ALA A 95 -8.87 8.16 -2.23
CA ALA A 95 -8.75 8.84 -0.94
C ALA A 95 -7.29 9.06 -0.52
N ILE A 96 -6.42 8.05 -0.69
CA ILE A 96 -4.99 8.16 -0.41
C ILE A 96 -4.33 9.18 -1.35
N LEU A 97 -4.68 9.19 -2.64
CA LEU A 97 -4.17 10.17 -3.60
C LEU A 97 -4.52 11.59 -3.17
N PHE A 98 -5.78 11.86 -2.80
CA PHE A 98 -6.19 13.17 -2.32
C PHE A 98 -5.49 13.53 -1.01
N ALA A 99 -5.38 12.59 -0.06
CA ALA A 99 -4.69 12.81 1.21
C ALA A 99 -3.20 13.15 1.00
N MET A 100 -2.51 12.43 0.11
CA MET A 100 -1.11 12.71 -0.23
C MET A 100 -0.96 14.06 -0.94
N ASN A 101 -1.83 14.40 -1.87
CA ASN A 101 -1.79 15.69 -2.56
C ASN A 101 -2.07 16.85 -1.60
N LEU A 102 -3.07 16.72 -0.73
CA LEU A 102 -3.38 17.73 0.28
C LEU A 102 -2.24 17.87 1.30
N GLY A 103 -1.66 16.74 1.72
CA GLY A 103 -0.48 16.72 2.58
C GLY A 103 0.72 17.40 1.92
N ALA A 104 1.00 17.10 0.65
CA ALA A 104 2.07 17.73 -0.11
C ALA A 104 1.83 19.24 -0.27
N TYR A 105 0.62 19.64 -0.65
CA TYR A 105 0.22 21.04 -0.72
C TYR A 105 0.41 21.75 0.62
N TYR A 106 -0.03 21.13 1.72
CA TYR A 106 0.12 21.67 3.07
C TYR A 106 1.59 21.81 3.47
N LEU A 107 2.42 20.79 3.23
CA LEU A 107 3.86 20.85 3.51
C LEU A 107 4.57 21.94 2.69
N ILE A 108 4.23 22.08 1.41
CA ILE A 108 4.77 23.13 0.54
C ILE A 108 4.29 24.51 1.02
N ARG A 109 2.99 24.63 1.36
CA ARG A 109 2.43 25.88 1.90
C ARG A 109 3.10 26.28 3.21
N GLN A 110 3.39 25.34 4.10
CA GLN A 110 4.14 25.58 5.33
C GLN A 110 5.59 25.99 5.07
N ARG A 111 6.22 25.53 3.99
CA ARG A 111 7.56 25.99 3.60
C ARG A 111 7.55 27.44 3.11
N LEU A 112 6.52 27.85 2.37
CA LEU A 112 6.38 29.21 1.81
C LEU A 112 5.85 30.23 2.82
N SER A 113 4.84 29.85 3.61
CA SER A 113 4.23 30.67 4.66
C SER A 113 4.09 29.82 5.93
N PRO A 114 5.17 29.72 6.73
CA PRO A 114 5.17 28.86 7.90
C PRO A 114 4.23 29.38 8.99
N ASN A 115 3.20 28.60 9.31
CA ASN A 115 2.41 28.80 10.52
C ASN A 115 3.30 28.78 11.77
N TYR A 116 2.91 29.55 12.80
CA TYR A 116 3.66 29.70 14.06
C TYR A 116 4.09 28.37 14.70
N ALA A 117 3.28 27.31 14.58
CA ALA A 117 3.60 25.97 15.08
C ALA A 117 4.84 25.34 14.42
N PHE A 118 5.05 25.51 13.11
CA PHE A 118 6.21 24.94 12.41
C PHE A 118 7.49 25.74 12.69
N ARG A 119 7.39 27.05 12.91
CA ARG A 119 8.48 27.87 13.45
C ARG A 119 8.88 27.37 14.84
N ALA A 120 7.90 27.10 15.72
CA ALA A 120 8.18 26.55 17.05
C ALA A 120 8.87 25.17 16.98
N ILE A 121 8.41 24.25 16.14
CA ILE A 121 9.06 22.94 15.94
C ILE A 121 10.51 23.09 15.44
N LYS A 122 10.75 24.01 14.50
CA LYS A 122 12.11 24.27 13.99
C LYS A 122 13.01 24.89 15.07
N TYR A 123 12.47 25.80 15.88
CA TYR A 123 13.18 26.39 17.03
C TYR A 123 13.51 25.33 18.09
N ILE A 124 12.53 24.49 18.48
CA ILE A 124 12.72 23.41 19.44
C ILE A 124 13.74 22.38 18.93
N GLY A 125 13.66 22.02 17.64
CA GLY A 125 14.65 21.15 16.99
C GLY A 125 16.06 21.74 17.01
N SER A 126 16.22 23.04 16.79
CA SER A 126 17.53 23.70 16.94
C SER A 126 18.01 23.72 18.38
N PHE A 127 17.11 23.94 19.35
CA PHE A 127 17.44 24.01 20.76
C PHE A 127 17.94 22.65 21.29
N ILE A 128 17.29 21.57 20.90
CA ILE A 128 17.67 20.20 21.24
C ILE A 128 19.03 19.86 20.60
N LYS A 129 19.27 20.26 19.35
CA LYS A 129 20.56 20.04 18.68
C LYS A 129 21.71 20.79 19.37
N THR A 130 21.49 22.04 19.78
CA THR A 130 22.49 22.82 20.53
C THR A 130 22.76 22.22 21.91
N LYS A 131 21.72 21.72 22.60
CA LYS A 131 21.88 21.02 23.88
C LYS A 131 22.65 19.69 23.75
N MET A 132 22.39 18.90 22.71
CA MET A 132 23.16 17.65 22.46
C MET A 132 24.63 17.92 22.13
N SER A 133 24.93 19.02 21.41
CA SER A 133 26.29 19.40 21.06
C SER A 133 27.13 19.95 22.22
N LEU A 134 26.49 20.29 23.35
CA LEU A 134 27.17 20.82 24.55
C LEU A 134 27.45 19.75 25.61
N THR A 135 26.89 18.55 25.45
CA THR A 135 27.03 17.42 26.39
C THR A 135 28.04 16.38 25.87
N MET A 136 28.73 16.67 24.76
CA MET A 136 29.80 15.88 24.15
C MET A 136 31.03 16.76 24.01
#